data_AF-A0A851PKY2-F1
#
_entry.id   AF-A0A851PKY2-F1
#
_cell.length_a   1.000
_cell.length_b   1.000
_cell.length_c   1.000
_cell.angle_alpha   90.00
_cell.angle_beta   90.00
_cell.angle_gamma   90.00
#
_symmetry.space_group_name_H-M   'P 1'
#
loop_
_entity.id
_entity.type
_entity.pdbx_description
1 polymer ?
#
loop_
_entity_poly.entity_id
_entity_poly.type
_entity_poly.pdbx_seq_one_letter_code
_entity_poly.pdbx_strand_id
1 'polypeptide(L)'
;RNFVEENLGARYVESTRMDLAKSYEESSPATPVFFILSPGVDALEDTETLGKPLICFWCKDHLTLLPLKKEKWSSKDNKFVSSLPINILAVFQQNIHLVAKWLGTLEKLLKQYSEESNPDFLVFISAEPAPTPKEHIIPQGILENSIKITSGPPTGMLANLHAALYSFDQDTLELHTREGDFKSILFSLCYFHTCIAGKLNFGPQGWHGRYPFSARLVTACIAVLCNYLET
;
A
#
# COMPACT_ATOMS: atom_id res chain seq x y z
N ARG A 1 -24.07 -6.94 10.07
CA ARG A 1 -23.21 -8.08 9.74
C ARG A 1 -24.04 -9.28 9.26
N ASN A 2 -24.68 -10.03 10.16
CA ASN A 2 -25.43 -11.26 9.83
C ASN A 2 -26.47 -11.07 8.72
N PHE A 3 -27.25 -9.98 8.76
CA PHE A 3 -28.21 -9.66 7.70
C PHE A 3 -27.58 -9.55 6.30
N VAL A 4 -26.40 -8.95 6.18
CA VAL A 4 -25.71 -8.80 4.89
C VAL A 4 -25.14 -10.13 4.42
N GLU A 5 -24.59 -10.91 5.36
CA GLU A 5 -24.04 -12.24 5.11
C GLU A 5 -25.11 -13.23 4.64
N GLU A 6 -26.28 -13.23 5.28
CA GLU A 6 -27.42 -14.08 4.93
C GLU A 6 -27.99 -13.73 3.54
N ASN A 7 -28.03 -12.45 3.18
CA ASN A 7 -28.66 -11.99 1.94
C ASN A 7 -27.71 -11.92 0.74
N LEU A 8 -26.43 -11.61 0.96
CA LEU A 8 -25.45 -11.37 -0.12
C LEU A 8 -24.26 -12.35 -0.07
N GLY A 9 -24.08 -13.08 1.03
CA GLY A 9 -23.00 -14.05 1.25
C GLY A 9 -21.83 -13.49 2.06
N ALA A 10 -21.03 -14.40 2.62
CA ALA A 10 -19.90 -14.10 3.51
C ALA A 10 -18.85 -13.17 2.88
N ARG A 11 -18.65 -13.21 1.55
CA ARG A 11 -17.70 -12.35 0.83
C ARG A 11 -17.94 -10.83 0.96
N TYR A 12 -19.14 -10.39 1.33
CA TYR A 12 -19.46 -8.97 1.55
C TYR A 12 -19.24 -8.52 3.00
N VAL A 13 -18.82 -9.45 3.85
CA VAL A 13 -18.70 -9.26 5.29
C VAL A 13 -17.30 -9.63 5.78
N GLU A 14 -16.69 -10.64 5.15
CA GLU A 14 -15.30 -11.01 5.38
C GLU A 14 -14.37 -10.05 4.65
N SER A 15 -13.33 -9.58 5.36
CA SER A 15 -12.27 -8.79 4.77
C SER A 15 -11.33 -9.72 3.99
N THR A 16 -11.67 -10.05 2.75
CA THR A 16 -10.75 -10.72 1.84
C THR A 16 -9.67 -9.76 1.35
N ARG A 17 -8.43 -10.24 1.20
CA ARG A 17 -7.39 -9.48 0.47
C ARG A 17 -7.90 -9.19 -0.94
N MET A 18 -7.81 -7.93 -1.37
CA MET A 18 -8.13 -7.58 -2.75
C MET A 18 -7.17 -8.27 -3.70
N ASP A 19 -7.71 -8.80 -4.80
CA ASP A 19 -6.93 -9.34 -5.90
C ASP A 19 -6.52 -8.18 -6.82
N LEU A 20 -5.31 -7.67 -6.61
CA LEU A 20 -4.78 -6.55 -7.38
C LEU A 20 -4.60 -6.88 -8.86
N ALA A 21 -4.48 -8.16 -9.23
CA ALA A 21 -4.42 -8.56 -10.63
C ALA A 21 -5.76 -8.29 -11.32
N LYS A 22 -6.89 -8.51 -10.64
CA LYS A 22 -8.22 -8.16 -11.19
C LYS A 22 -8.43 -6.65 -11.27
N SER A 23 -8.04 -5.91 -10.23
CA SER A 23 -8.11 -4.44 -10.28
C SER A 23 -7.24 -3.85 -11.41
N TYR A 24 -6.18 -4.54 -11.78
CA TYR A 24 -5.33 -4.20 -12.92
C TYR A 24 -6.02 -4.49 -14.26
N GLU A 25 -6.65 -5.67 -14.43
CA GLU A 25 -7.41 -6.02 -15.65
C GLU A 25 -8.54 -5.03 -15.94
N GLU A 26 -9.14 -4.44 -14.90
CA GLU A 26 -10.20 -3.44 -15.02
C GLU A 26 -9.68 -2.00 -15.19
N SER A 27 -8.36 -1.78 -15.08
CA SER A 27 -7.76 -0.45 -15.17
C SER A 27 -7.52 -0.01 -16.62
N SER A 28 -7.53 1.30 -16.84
CA SER A 28 -7.33 1.88 -18.17
C SER A 28 -6.74 3.30 -18.06
N PRO A 29 -6.28 3.93 -19.16
CA PRO A 29 -5.80 5.31 -19.14
C PRO A 29 -6.84 6.30 -18.59
N ALA A 30 -8.12 6.03 -18.85
CA ALA A 30 -9.25 6.82 -18.35
C ALA A 30 -9.62 6.49 -16.91
N THR A 31 -9.20 5.31 -16.41
CA THR A 31 -9.52 4.82 -15.08
C THR A 31 -8.25 4.48 -14.31
N PRO A 32 -7.52 5.50 -13.79
CA PRO A 32 -6.34 5.29 -12.96
C PRO A 32 -6.66 4.50 -11.68
N VAL A 33 -5.65 3.83 -11.13
CA VAL A 33 -5.75 3.16 -9.83
C VAL A 33 -5.27 4.10 -8.72
N PHE A 34 -6.13 4.31 -7.73
CA PHE A 34 -5.89 5.19 -6.57
C PHE A 34 -5.79 4.36 -5.29
N PHE A 35 -4.61 4.34 -4.69
CA PHE A 35 -4.36 3.73 -3.39
C PHE A 35 -4.66 4.72 -2.26
N ILE A 36 -5.65 4.38 -1.44
CA ILE A 36 -5.93 5.04 -0.17
C ILE A 36 -5.10 4.32 0.90
N LEU A 37 -4.13 5.04 1.42
CA LEU A 37 -3.16 4.53 2.38
C LEU A 37 -3.69 4.68 3.80
N SER A 38 -3.58 3.64 4.59
CA SER A 38 -3.81 3.76 6.03
C SER A 38 -2.64 4.51 6.69
N PRO A 39 -2.91 5.39 7.67
CA PRO A 39 -1.84 6.12 8.37
C PRO A 39 -0.81 5.15 8.97
N GLY A 40 0.47 5.35 8.65
CA GLY A 40 1.57 4.53 9.16
C GLY A 40 1.86 3.24 8.39
N VAL A 41 1.15 2.98 7.29
CA VAL A 41 1.49 1.95 6.31
C VAL A 41 2.40 2.57 5.25
N ASP A 42 3.55 1.94 4.97
CA ASP A 42 4.44 2.41 3.91
C ASP A 42 3.87 2.01 2.56
N ALA A 43 3.25 2.98 1.89
CA ALA A 43 2.77 2.87 0.51
C ALA A 43 3.83 2.34 -0.44
N LEU A 44 5.12 2.52 -0.12
CA LEU A 44 6.23 2.08 -0.95
C LEU A 44 6.30 0.59 -0.89
N GLU A 45 6.34 0.02 0.30
CA GLU A 45 6.44 -1.41 0.49
C GLU A 45 5.27 -2.12 -0.18
N ASP A 46 4.03 -1.62 -0.02
CA ASP A 46 2.85 -2.17 -0.71
C ASP A 46 2.94 -2.02 -2.23
N THR A 47 3.27 -0.84 -2.75
CA THR A 47 3.41 -0.64 -4.21
C THR A 47 4.61 -1.40 -4.79
N GLU A 48 5.63 -1.68 -3.99
CA GLU A 48 6.83 -2.41 -4.39
C GLU A 48 6.67 -3.93 -4.28
N THR A 49 5.97 -4.44 -3.28
CA THR A 49 5.71 -5.88 -3.14
C THR A 49 4.51 -6.32 -3.96
N LEU A 50 3.48 -5.47 -4.09
CA LEU A 50 2.27 -5.80 -4.83
C LEU A 50 2.28 -5.21 -6.24
N GLY A 51 2.75 -3.98 -6.40
CA GLY A 51 2.81 -3.31 -7.69
C GLY A 51 4.00 -3.73 -8.55
N LYS A 52 5.25 -3.72 -8.04
CA LYS A 52 6.43 -4.04 -8.89
C LYS A 52 6.39 -5.42 -9.54
N PRO A 53 5.97 -6.53 -8.90
CA PRO A 53 5.98 -7.82 -9.59
C PRO A 53 4.99 -7.87 -10.75
N LEU A 54 3.81 -7.27 -10.59
CA LEU A 54 2.82 -7.12 -11.66
C LEU A 54 3.37 -6.16 -12.73
N ILE A 55 3.81 -4.98 -12.33
CA ILE A 55 4.39 -3.95 -13.21
C ILE A 55 5.60 -4.49 -13.99
N CYS A 56 6.49 -5.27 -13.39
CA CYS A 56 7.67 -5.86 -14.05
C CYS A 56 7.32 -7.07 -14.94
N PHE A 57 6.29 -7.85 -14.58
CA PHE A 57 5.80 -8.97 -15.39
C PHE A 57 5.17 -8.49 -16.70
N TRP A 58 4.44 -7.38 -16.65
CA TRP A 58 3.68 -6.82 -17.78
C TRP A 58 4.44 -5.72 -18.54
N CYS A 59 5.28 -4.91 -17.87
CA CYS A 59 6.01 -3.80 -18.46
C CYS A 59 7.53 -4.04 -18.37
N LYS A 60 8.04 -4.94 -19.21
CA LYS A 60 9.43 -5.42 -19.17
C LYS A 60 10.53 -4.33 -19.21
N ASP A 61 10.26 -3.11 -19.71
CA ASP A 61 11.31 -2.08 -19.89
C ASP A 61 10.88 -0.61 -19.68
N HIS A 62 9.65 -0.31 -19.26
CA HIS A 62 9.08 1.05 -19.31
C HIS A 62 8.35 1.47 -18.02
N LEU A 63 9.07 1.52 -16.91
CA LEU A 63 8.58 2.09 -15.66
C LEU A 63 9.23 3.46 -15.41
N THR A 64 8.43 4.53 -15.41
CA THR A 64 8.89 5.81 -14.86
C THR A 64 8.24 6.06 -13.51
N LEU A 65 9.03 5.92 -12.45
CA LEU A 65 8.68 6.35 -11.10
C LEU A 65 8.98 7.83 -10.98
N LEU A 66 7.96 8.63 -10.65
CA LEU A 66 8.14 10.04 -10.31
C LEU A 66 8.30 10.19 -8.80
N PRO A 67 9.51 10.42 -8.27
CA PRO A 67 9.69 10.61 -6.84
C PRO A 67 9.14 11.99 -6.41
N LEU A 68 7.94 12.00 -5.82
CA LEU A 68 7.34 13.20 -5.20
C LEU A 68 7.95 13.54 -3.83
N LYS A 69 9.14 13.01 -3.49
CA LYS A 69 9.88 13.32 -2.25
C LYS A 69 10.37 14.77 -2.14
N LYS A 70 10.10 15.63 -3.12
CA LYS A 70 10.47 17.04 -3.08
C LYS A 70 9.31 17.87 -2.56
N GLU A 71 9.55 18.63 -1.50
CA GLU A 71 8.61 19.63 -0.94
C GLU A 71 8.14 20.69 -1.96
N LYS A 72 8.78 20.76 -3.14
CA LYS A 72 8.47 21.72 -4.21
C LYS A 72 8.37 21.01 -5.56
N TRP A 73 7.15 21.02 -6.09
CA TRP A 73 6.89 20.73 -7.50
C TRP A 73 7.21 21.96 -8.35
N SER A 74 7.96 21.79 -9.44
CA SER A 74 8.47 22.87 -10.29
C SER A 74 7.95 22.75 -11.73
N SER A 75 8.09 23.84 -12.50
CA SER A 75 7.77 23.85 -13.93
C SER A 75 8.61 22.85 -14.75
N LYS A 76 9.76 22.39 -14.23
CA LYS A 76 10.56 21.32 -14.87
C LYS A 76 9.92 19.95 -14.70
N ASP A 77 9.27 19.71 -13.56
CA ASP A 77 8.59 18.44 -13.27
C ASP A 77 7.33 18.31 -14.14
N ASN A 78 6.57 19.40 -14.32
CA ASN A 78 5.47 19.43 -15.29
C ASN A 78 5.93 19.10 -16.71
N LYS A 79 7.06 19.67 -17.15
CA LYS A 79 7.63 19.39 -18.47
C LYS A 79 8.06 17.94 -18.60
N PHE A 80 8.68 17.38 -17.56
CA PHE A 80 9.08 15.98 -17.52
C PHE A 80 7.86 15.05 -17.65
N VAL A 81 6.80 15.29 -16.88
CA VAL A 81 5.54 14.51 -16.97
C VAL A 81 4.92 14.63 -18.37
N SER A 82 4.77 15.85 -18.90
CA SER A 82 4.23 16.05 -20.25
C SER A 82 5.10 15.48 -21.37
N SER A 83 6.39 15.23 -21.10
CA SER A 83 7.33 14.62 -22.05
C SER A 83 7.41 13.10 -21.92
N LEU A 84 6.70 12.50 -20.95
CA LEU A 84 6.63 11.05 -20.83
C LEU A 84 6.00 10.50 -22.11
N PRO A 85 6.65 9.54 -22.78
CA PRO A 85 6.06 8.91 -23.94
C PRO A 85 4.74 8.28 -23.55
N ILE A 86 3.75 8.46 -24.41
CA ILE A 86 2.36 8.02 -24.24
C ILE A 86 2.22 6.49 -24.10
N ASN A 87 3.31 5.75 -24.31
CA ASN A 87 3.42 4.29 -24.23
C ASN A 87 4.10 3.81 -22.93
N ILE A 88 4.47 4.71 -22.00
CA ILE A 88 5.17 4.36 -20.76
C ILE A 88 4.20 4.37 -19.60
N LEU A 89 4.17 3.28 -18.83
CA LEU A 89 3.49 3.19 -17.56
C LEU A 89 3.98 4.30 -16.61
N ALA A 90 3.08 5.20 -16.21
CA ALA A 90 3.39 6.30 -15.31
C ALA A 90 2.95 5.95 -13.87
N VAL A 91 3.91 5.60 -13.02
CA VAL A 91 3.65 5.43 -11.58
C VAL A 91 3.96 6.75 -10.88
N PHE A 92 2.92 7.48 -10.49
CA PHE A 92 3.07 8.69 -9.68
C PHE A 92 3.30 8.29 -8.23
N GLN A 93 4.57 8.25 -7.84
CA GLN A 93 4.94 7.75 -6.53
C GLN A 93 4.80 8.81 -5.44
N GLN A 94 3.75 8.57 -4.66
CA GLN A 94 3.59 8.79 -3.22
C GLN A 94 3.08 10.12 -2.72
N ASN A 95 1.98 9.99 -1.98
CA ASN A 95 1.45 10.99 -1.10
C ASN A 95 1.13 12.27 -1.87
N ILE A 96 0.29 12.17 -2.92
CA ILE A 96 -0.08 13.34 -3.73
C ILE A 96 -0.71 14.46 -2.87
N HIS A 97 -1.25 14.13 -1.70
CA HIS A 97 -1.70 15.07 -0.68
C HIS A 97 -0.60 16.00 -0.16
N LEU A 98 0.69 15.62 -0.25
CA LEU A 98 1.82 16.48 0.10
C LEU A 98 2.10 17.57 -0.95
N VAL A 99 1.52 17.47 -2.14
CA VAL A 99 1.79 18.38 -3.27
C VAL A 99 0.49 19.08 -3.72
N ALA A 100 -0.24 19.66 -2.75
CA ALA A 100 -1.56 20.26 -2.96
C ALA A 100 -1.65 21.22 -4.16
N LYS A 101 -0.62 22.05 -4.39
CA LYS A 101 -0.58 23.01 -5.50
C LYS A 101 -0.56 22.37 -6.89
N TRP A 102 -0.10 21.12 -6.99
CA TRP A 102 0.01 20.40 -8.24
C TRP A 102 -1.24 19.59 -8.59
N LEU A 103 -2.11 19.31 -7.62
CA LEU A 103 -3.27 18.43 -7.81
C LEU A 103 -4.18 18.86 -8.96
N GLY A 104 -4.43 20.16 -9.12
CA GLY A 104 -5.22 20.67 -10.25
C GLY A 104 -4.51 20.58 -11.61
N THR A 105 -3.18 20.47 -11.65
CA THR A 105 -2.43 20.17 -12.87
C THR A 105 -2.45 18.68 -13.16
N LEU A 106 -2.28 17.84 -12.12
CA LEU A 106 -2.42 16.39 -12.22
C LEU A 106 -3.79 16.01 -12.79
N GLU A 107 -4.88 16.58 -12.30
CA GLU A 107 -6.24 16.30 -12.82
C GLU A 107 -6.36 16.59 -14.33
N LYS A 108 -5.77 17.70 -14.81
CA LYS A 108 -5.74 18.04 -16.24
C LYS A 108 -4.90 17.06 -17.05
N LEU A 109 -3.76 16.63 -16.50
CA LEU A 109 -2.89 15.65 -17.15
C LEU A 109 -3.57 14.28 -17.25
N LEU A 110 -4.21 13.80 -16.18
CA LEU A 110 -4.98 12.55 -16.21
C LEU A 110 -6.07 12.59 -17.27
N LYS A 111 -6.77 13.72 -17.40
CA LYS A 111 -7.75 13.91 -18.46
C LYS A 111 -7.11 13.86 -19.84
N GLN A 112 -6.00 14.55 -20.06
CA GLN A 112 -5.28 14.51 -21.34
C GLN A 112 -4.86 13.07 -21.69
N TYR A 113 -4.27 12.35 -20.74
CA TYR A 113 -3.87 10.96 -20.94
C TYR A 113 -5.06 10.02 -21.19
N SER A 114 -6.23 10.30 -20.61
CA SER A 114 -7.42 9.49 -20.89
C SER A 114 -7.86 9.54 -22.36
N GLU A 115 -7.55 10.63 -23.07
CA GLU A 115 -7.96 10.87 -24.46
C GLU A 115 -6.84 10.54 -25.46
N GLU A 116 -5.59 10.84 -25.09
CA GLU A 116 -4.43 10.76 -26.00
C GLU A 116 -3.61 9.48 -25.83
N SER A 117 -3.83 8.69 -24.77
CA SER A 117 -2.96 7.56 -24.43
C SER A 117 -3.27 6.23 -25.11
N ASN A 118 -2.22 5.40 -25.21
CA ASN A 118 -2.35 4.00 -25.60
C ASN A 118 -3.26 3.28 -24.60
N PRO A 119 -4.15 2.36 -25.03
CA PRO A 119 -4.94 1.51 -24.13
C PRO A 119 -4.16 0.81 -23.01
N ASP A 120 -2.88 0.51 -23.23
CA ASP A 120 -2.01 -0.14 -22.24
C ASP A 120 -1.35 0.85 -21.25
N PHE A 121 -1.62 2.15 -21.38
CA PHE A 121 -1.11 3.17 -20.47
C PHE A 121 -1.85 3.12 -19.14
N LEU A 122 -1.12 2.85 -18.07
CA LEU A 122 -1.71 2.78 -16.74
C LEU A 122 -1.08 3.80 -15.80
N VAL A 123 -1.90 4.24 -14.85
CA VAL A 123 -1.55 5.27 -13.89
C VAL A 123 -1.89 4.80 -12.50
N PHE A 124 -0.87 4.80 -11.63
CA PHE A 124 -1.01 4.48 -10.22
C PHE A 124 -0.74 5.72 -9.38
N ILE A 125 -1.63 6.01 -8.44
CA ILE A 125 -1.61 7.18 -7.56
C ILE A 125 -1.81 6.71 -6.12
N SER A 126 -1.17 7.35 -5.16
CA SER A 126 -1.41 7.06 -3.73
C SER A 126 -1.53 8.31 -2.87
N ALA A 127 -2.42 8.26 -1.88
CA ALA A 127 -2.59 9.30 -0.87
C ALA A 127 -3.12 8.75 0.46
N GLU A 128 -2.74 9.41 1.56
CA GLU A 128 -3.44 9.27 2.84
C GLU A 128 -4.74 10.09 2.82
N PRO A 129 -5.81 9.59 3.45
CA PRO A 129 -7.04 10.34 3.59
C PRO A 129 -6.83 11.56 4.50
N ALA A 130 -7.52 12.65 4.19
CA ALA A 130 -7.51 13.83 5.04
C ALA A 130 -8.13 13.50 6.43
N PRO A 131 -7.60 14.08 7.53
CA PRO A 131 -8.13 13.83 8.87
C PRO A 131 -9.60 14.24 9.03
N THR A 132 -10.00 15.28 8.30
CA THR A 132 -11.38 15.78 8.28
C THR A 132 -11.85 16.04 6.85
N PRO A 133 -13.17 15.97 6.57
CA PRO A 133 -13.71 16.32 5.25
C PRO A 133 -13.36 17.75 4.79
N LYS A 134 -13.17 18.69 5.73
CA LYS A 134 -12.82 20.09 5.43
C LYS A 134 -11.37 20.25 4.97
N GLU A 135 -10.50 19.35 5.39
CA GLU A 135 -9.07 19.33 5.03
C GLU A 135 -8.80 18.51 3.77
N HIS A 136 -9.85 17.98 3.12
CA HIS A 136 -9.71 17.22 1.90
C HIS A 136 -9.26 18.11 0.74
N ILE A 137 -8.10 17.80 0.18
CA ILE A 137 -7.45 18.57 -0.90
C ILE A 137 -7.40 17.84 -2.23
N ILE A 138 -7.77 16.56 -2.27
CA ILE A 138 -7.73 15.78 -3.52
C ILE A 138 -8.90 16.22 -4.42
N PRO A 139 -8.66 16.61 -5.68
CA PRO A 139 -9.72 16.97 -6.60
C PRO A 139 -10.72 15.85 -6.80
N GLN A 140 -12.00 16.21 -6.84
CA GLN A 140 -13.10 15.27 -7.02
C GLN A 140 -12.95 14.46 -8.31
N GLY A 141 -12.51 15.06 -9.42
CA GLY A 141 -12.37 14.33 -10.70
C GLY A 141 -11.32 13.24 -10.66
N ILE A 142 -10.26 13.37 -9.84
CA ILE A 142 -9.28 12.29 -9.63
C ILE A 142 -9.94 11.13 -8.89
N LEU A 143 -10.75 11.43 -7.87
CA LEU A 143 -11.46 10.40 -7.13
C LEU A 143 -12.56 9.76 -7.98
N GLU A 144 -13.42 10.52 -8.64
CA GLU A 144 -14.53 9.96 -9.42
C GLU A 144 -14.06 9.01 -10.52
N ASN A 145 -13.01 9.37 -11.24
CA ASN A 145 -12.51 8.61 -12.37
C ASN A 145 -11.50 7.51 -12.00
N SER A 146 -11.28 7.21 -10.71
CA SER A 146 -10.32 6.17 -10.31
C SER A 146 -10.94 4.92 -9.71
N ILE A 147 -10.25 3.79 -9.86
CA ILE A 147 -10.46 2.59 -9.04
C ILE A 147 -9.81 2.84 -7.69
N LYS A 148 -10.60 2.80 -6.60
CA LYS A 148 -10.09 3.06 -5.24
C LYS A 148 -9.74 1.75 -4.57
N ILE A 149 -8.49 1.62 -4.16
CA ILE A 149 -7.98 0.47 -3.45
C ILE A 149 -7.53 0.94 -2.08
N THR A 150 -8.09 0.34 -1.03
CA THR A 150 -7.67 0.62 0.35
C THR A 150 -6.64 -0.42 0.77
N SER A 151 -5.39 -0.01 1.04
CA SER A 151 -4.45 -0.85 1.78
C SER A 151 -4.61 -0.56 3.26
N GLY A 152 -5.41 -1.42 3.90
CA GLY A 152 -5.63 -1.42 5.34
C GLY A 152 -4.84 -2.53 6.01
N PRO A 153 -4.37 -2.33 7.26
CA PRO A 153 -3.90 -3.46 8.05
C PRO A 153 -5.01 -4.51 8.16
N PRO A 154 -4.67 -5.81 8.20
CA PRO A 154 -5.67 -6.86 8.37
C PRO A 154 -6.54 -6.60 9.60
N THR A 155 -7.84 -6.88 9.49
CA THR A 155 -8.75 -6.70 10.63
C THR A 155 -8.91 -8.01 11.38
N GLY A 156 -8.53 -8.00 12.66
CA GLY A 156 -8.68 -9.13 13.57
C GLY A 156 -7.34 -9.80 13.92
N MET A 157 -7.33 -10.47 15.08
CA MET A 157 -6.11 -11.03 15.66
C MET A 157 -5.47 -12.10 14.78
N LEU A 158 -6.28 -13.01 14.23
CA LEU A 158 -5.77 -14.08 13.36
C LEU A 158 -5.17 -13.52 12.06
N ALA A 159 -5.85 -12.58 11.41
CA ALA A 159 -5.39 -11.97 10.17
C ALA A 159 -4.08 -11.19 10.36
N ASN A 160 -3.95 -10.47 11.49
CA ASN A 160 -2.71 -9.78 11.85
C ASN A 160 -1.56 -10.74 12.16
N LEU A 161 -1.83 -11.86 12.83
CA LEU A 161 -0.83 -12.89 13.09
C LEU A 161 -0.32 -13.51 11.79
N HIS A 162 -1.22 -13.86 10.87
CA HIS A 162 -0.84 -14.35 9.55
C HIS A 162 -0.01 -13.32 8.79
N ALA A 163 -0.41 -12.04 8.81
CA ALA A 163 0.34 -10.97 8.16
C ALA A 163 1.76 -10.82 8.72
N ALA A 164 1.94 -10.90 10.04
CA ALA A 164 3.25 -10.87 10.67
C ALA A 164 4.11 -12.08 10.27
N LEU A 165 3.52 -13.28 10.20
CA LEU A 165 4.23 -14.50 9.81
C LEU A 165 4.61 -14.51 8.33
N TYR A 166 3.79 -13.92 7.45
CA TYR A 166 4.07 -13.85 6.00
C TYR A 166 5.25 -12.96 5.64
N SER A 167 5.77 -12.17 6.58
CA SER A 167 7.03 -11.45 6.40
C SER A 167 8.25 -12.35 6.35
N PHE A 168 8.11 -13.66 6.62
CA PHE A 168 9.19 -14.64 6.65
C PHE A 168 8.91 -15.78 5.68
N ASP A 169 9.93 -16.13 4.89
CA ASP A 169 9.90 -17.26 3.98
C ASP A 169 10.39 -18.55 4.64
N GLN A 170 10.29 -19.66 3.91
CA GLN A 170 10.73 -20.96 4.40
C GLN A 170 12.22 -20.98 4.71
N ASP A 171 13.03 -20.29 3.90
CA ASP A 171 14.48 -20.19 4.11
C ASP A 171 14.82 -19.52 5.45
N THR A 172 14.09 -18.47 5.82
CA THR A 172 14.22 -17.83 7.14
C THR A 172 13.87 -18.79 8.28
N LEU A 173 12.84 -19.62 8.10
CA LEU A 173 12.40 -20.60 9.10
C LEU A 173 13.40 -21.75 9.30
N GLU A 174 14.19 -22.05 8.28
CA GLU A 174 15.19 -23.14 8.26
C GLU A 174 16.62 -22.64 8.50
N LEU A 175 16.79 -21.33 8.77
CA LEU A 175 18.10 -20.69 8.90
C LEU A 175 18.97 -21.24 10.04
N HIS A 176 18.37 -21.78 11.10
CA HIS A 176 19.08 -22.15 12.34
C HIS A 176 19.03 -23.65 12.62
N THR A 177 20.16 -24.20 13.09
CA THR A 177 20.26 -25.59 13.55
C THR A 177 19.34 -25.91 14.73
N ARG A 178 18.97 -24.91 15.53
CA ARG A 178 17.99 -25.00 16.63
C ARG A 178 16.60 -24.55 16.18
N GLU A 179 16.09 -25.17 15.12
CA GLU A 179 14.83 -24.77 14.48
C GLU A 179 13.64 -24.69 15.46
N GLY A 180 13.53 -25.63 16.40
CA GLY A 180 12.42 -25.68 17.35
C GLY A 180 12.37 -24.45 18.26
N ASP A 181 13.53 -24.03 18.78
CA ASP A 181 13.65 -22.85 19.64
C ASP A 181 13.41 -21.57 18.82
N PHE A 182 14.01 -21.49 17.64
CA PHE A 182 13.83 -20.35 16.74
C PHE A 182 12.37 -20.15 16.34
N LYS A 183 11.70 -21.20 15.83
CA LYS A 183 10.29 -21.14 15.39
C LYS A 183 9.35 -20.78 16.54
N SER A 184 9.62 -21.31 17.75
CA SER A 184 8.83 -20.99 18.96
C SER A 184 8.94 -19.52 19.36
N ILE A 185 10.16 -18.96 19.37
CA ILE A 185 10.39 -17.55 19.73
C ILE A 185 9.87 -16.63 18.61
N LEU A 186 10.09 -16.99 17.35
CA LEU A 186 9.57 -16.26 16.19
C LEU A 186 8.04 -16.12 16.25
N PHE A 187 7.34 -17.24 16.47
CA PHE A 187 5.88 -17.22 16.63
C PHE A 187 5.46 -16.34 17.81
N SER A 188 6.16 -16.45 18.94
CA SER A 188 5.89 -15.64 20.13
C SER A 188 6.07 -14.14 19.88
N LEU A 189 7.10 -13.74 19.11
CA LEU A 189 7.33 -12.35 18.70
C LEU A 189 6.24 -11.85 17.75
N CYS A 190 5.85 -12.65 16.76
CA CYS A 190 4.76 -12.31 15.83
C CYS A 190 3.42 -12.18 16.54
N TYR A 191 3.13 -13.07 17.48
CA TYR A 191 1.94 -13.01 18.33
C TYR A 191 1.94 -11.80 19.24
N PHE A 192 3.08 -11.47 19.85
CA PHE A 192 3.23 -10.27 20.66
C PHE A 192 3.02 -9.01 19.83
N HIS A 193 3.64 -8.92 18.65
CA HIS A 193 3.43 -7.83 17.69
C HIS A 193 1.95 -7.66 17.33
N THR A 194 1.27 -8.78 17.07
CA THR A 194 -0.16 -8.80 16.76
C THR A 194 -1.00 -8.26 17.91
N CYS A 195 -0.68 -8.63 19.16
CA CYS A 195 -1.38 -8.13 20.34
C CYS A 195 -1.19 -6.62 20.53
N ILE A 196 0.03 -6.10 20.41
CA ILE A 196 0.32 -4.67 20.60
C ILE A 196 -0.29 -3.81 19.48
N ALA A 197 -0.23 -4.29 18.24
CA ALA A 197 -0.86 -3.63 17.09
C ALA A 197 -2.38 -3.64 17.21
N GLY A 198 -2.98 -4.77 17.60
CA GLY A 198 -4.41 -4.88 17.84
C GLY A 198 -4.94 -3.94 18.93
N LYS A 199 -4.12 -3.61 19.93
CA LYS A 199 -4.47 -2.63 20.97
C LYS A 199 -4.65 -1.20 20.43
N LEU A 200 -4.09 -0.85 19.28
CA LEU A 200 -4.32 0.47 18.66
C LEU A 200 -5.81 0.73 18.36
N ASN A 201 -6.60 -0.33 18.15
CA ASN A 201 -8.05 -0.23 17.90
C ASN A 201 -8.85 0.26 19.11
N PHE A 202 -8.26 0.26 20.31
CA PHE A 202 -8.93 0.70 21.55
C PHE A 202 -8.59 2.15 21.94
N GLY A 203 -7.93 2.89 21.04
CA GLY A 203 -7.57 4.28 21.28
C GLY A 203 -6.80 4.46 22.60
N PRO A 204 -7.15 5.47 23.43
CA PRO A 204 -6.50 5.74 24.71
C PRO A 204 -6.50 4.57 25.71
N GLN A 205 -7.46 3.63 25.61
CA GLN A 205 -7.51 2.45 26.48
C GLN A 205 -6.46 1.41 26.09
N GLY A 206 -6.06 1.38 24.82
CA GLY A 206 -4.96 0.53 24.35
C GLY A 206 -3.61 1.19 24.58
N TRP A 207 -3.47 2.43 24.12
CA TRP A 207 -2.23 3.20 24.18
C TRP A 207 -2.52 4.69 24.42
N HIS A 208 -1.76 5.32 25.33
CA HIS A 208 -1.89 6.75 25.61
C HIS A 208 -1.55 7.64 24.41
N GLY A 209 -0.76 7.15 23.46
CA GLY A 209 -0.38 7.85 22.23
C GLY A 209 -0.36 6.92 21.03
N ARG A 210 -0.34 7.50 19.82
CA ARG A 210 -0.22 6.72 18.58
C ARG A 210 1.23 6.25 18.41
N TYR A 211 1.48 4.97 18.70
CA TYR A 211 2.75 4.32 18.42
C TYR A 211 2.67 3.57 17.08
N PRO A 212 3.56 3.84 16.13
CA PRO A 212 3.59 3.14 14.85
C PRO A 212 4.27 1.77 15.02
N PHE A 213 3.49 0.76 15.41
CA PHE A 213 3.96 -0.63 15.46
C PHE A 213 4.04 -1.22 14.04
N SER A 214 5.07 -0.84 13.28
CA SER A 214 5.27 -1.32 11.91
C SER A 214 5.83 -2.75 11.86
N ALA A 215 5.59 -3.45 10.74
CA ALA A 215 6.14 -4.79 10.49
C ALA A 215 7.69 -4.81 10.55
N ARG A 216 8.34 -3.70 10.19
CA ARG A 216 9.80 -3.51 10.28
C ARG A 216 10.36 -3.74 11.69
N LEU A 217 9.58 -3.47 12.74
CA LEU A 217 9.99 -3.76 14.11
C LEU A 217 10.13 -5.27 14.35
N VAL A 218 9.23 -6.07 13.77
CA VAL A 218 9.27 -7.53 13.87
C VAL A 218 10.52 -8.07 13.18
N THR A 219 10.79 -7.61 11.96
CA THR A 219 12.01 -7.97 11.22
C THR A 219 13.28 -7.63 12.00
N ALA A 220 13.34 -6.46 12.63
CA ALA A 220 14.47 -6.06 13.46
C ALA A 220 14.62 -6.94 14.71
N CYS A 221 13.52 -7.26 15.40
CA CYS A 221 13.54 -8.17 16.55
C CYS A 221 14.05 -9.58 16.17
N ILE A 222 13.71 -10.05 14.98
CA ILE A 222 14.16 -11.36 14.49
C ILE A 222 15.63 -11.33 14.11
N ALA A 223 16.12 -10.27 13.47
CA ALA A 223 17.56 -10.12 13.22
C ALA A 223 18.36 -10.19 14.54
N VAL A 224 17.85 -9.59 15.61
CA VAL A 224 18.43 -9.72 16.95
C VAL A 224 18.35 -11.16 17.46
N LEU A 225 17.20 -11.82 17.31
CA LEU A 225 17.03 -13.23 17.69
C LEU A 225 18.06 -14.14 16.99
N CYS A 226 18.28 -13.95 15.68
CA CYS A 226 19.27 -14.72 14.93
C CYS A 226 20.66 -14.58 15.55
N ASN A 227 21.09 -13.34 15.82
CA ASN A 227 22.39 -13.08 16.44
C ASN A 227 22.57 -13.76 17.81
N TYR A 228 21.49 -13.90 18.60
CA TYR A 228 21.55 -14.56 19.91
C TYR A 228 21.52 -16.09 19.83
N LEU A 229 21.01 -16.66 18.75
CA LEU A 229 20.95 -18.12 18.55
C LEU A 229 22.15 -18.67 17.77
N GLU A 230 22.89 -17.80 17.07
CA GLU A 230 24.18 -18.13 16.46
C GLU A 230 25.34 -18.21 17.48
N THR A 231 25.19 -17.57 18.65
CA THR A 231 26.10 -17.70 19.81
C THR A 231 25.78 -18.89 20.69
#